data_AF-A0A4Q4BR71-F1
#
_entry.id   AF-A0A4Q4BR71-F1
#
_cell.length_a   1.000
_cell.length_b   1.000
_cell.length_c   1.000
_cell.angle_alpha   90.00
_cell.angle_beta   90.00
_cell.angle_gamma   90.00
#
_symmetry.space_group_name_H-M   'P 1'
#
loop_
_entity.id
_entity.type
_entity.pdbx_description
1 polymer ?
#
loop_
_entity_poly.entity_id
_entity_poly.type
_entity_poly.pdbx_seq_one_letter_code
_entity_poly.pdbx_strand_id
1 'polypeptide(L)'
;RSPGSTLKPLVYALAFDEGLGHPETMIDDKPMSFGAYAPQNFDKLYMGTIRMREALQLSRNIPVVELTDALGAAKLVSAMEKAGMKPVFPGDKPGLAIALGGVGVTLTDMVQLYAAIARGGVVRPLSWRQDAEVPEGQRVVSEVAAWEVGDILAGLAPPPGAPSNRLAYKTGTSYGHRDAWAIGFDGSHVIGVWMGRADGTPVPGAFGADVAAPVLFQAFNRLKGKLDPQPAAPASTLLVANAELPVPLRRFKSRSAVFEAAADAPAVAFPPDGSEVELLAAGLKVRVTGGTAPFTWLADGVPVIVASDAREAMLALPGEGFVTLSVIDAEGRSARSQVRVR
;
A
#
# COMPACT_ATOMS: atom_id res chain seq x y z
N ARG A 1 0.69 -3.30 -22.47
CA ARG A 1 1.96 -3.59 -21.76
C ARG A 1 1.72 -3.48 -20.25
N SER A 2 2.51 -4.15 -19.42
CA SER A 2 2.37 -4.00 -17.96
C SER A 2 2.95 -2.66 -17.54
N PRO A 3 2.23 -1.81 -16.76
CA PRO A 3 2.76 -0.54 -16.29
C PRO A 3 3.81 -0.72 -15.17
N GLY A 4 3.85 -1.90 -14.55
CA GLY A 4 4.65 -2.12 -13.35
C GLY A 4 4.34 -1.06 -12.28
N SER A 5 5.39 -0.48 -11.71
CA SER A 5 5.25 0.50 -10.63
C SER A 5 4.75 1.89 -11.04
N THR A 6 4.56 2.18 -12.33
CA THR A 6 4.00 3.49 -12.75
C THR A 6 2.51 3.63 -12.47
N LEU A 7 1.81 2.55 -12.09
CA LEU A 7 0.41 2.62 -11.65
C LEU A 7 0.26 3.00 -10.17
N LYS A 8 1.30 2.82 -9.34
CA LYS A 8 1.24 3.09 -7.90
C LYS A 8 0.75 4.50 -7.55
N PRO A 9 1.16 5.59 -8.24
CA PRO A 9 0.64 6.93 -7.95
C PRO A 9 -0.89 7.02 -7.94
N LEU A 10 -1.60 6.30 -8.81
CA LEU A 10 -3.06 6.27 -8.80
C LEU A 10 -3.62 5.58 -7.54
N VAL A 11 -2.99 4.50 -7.09
CA VAL A 11 -3.39 3.81 -5.85
C VAL A 11 -3.23 4.73 -4.64
N TYR A 12 -2.09 5.43 -4.52
CA TYR A 12 -1.87 6.39 -3.44
C TYR A 12 -2.83 7.57 -3.53
N ALA A 13 -3.08 8.11 -4.73
CA ALA A 13 -4.04 9.19 -4.93
C ALA A 13 -5.45 8.78 -4.46
N LEU A 14 -5.93 7.57 -4.81
CA LEU A 14 -7.22 7.06 -4.36
C LEU A 14 -7.26 6.83 -2.85
N ALA A 15 -6.16 6.37 -2.25
CA ALA A 15 -6.10 6.18 -0.80
C ALA A 15 -6.17 7.52 -0.05
N PHE A 16 -5.49 8.55 -0.54
CA PHE A 16 -5.55 9.89 0.05
C PHE A 16 -6.95 10.51 -0.15
N ASP A 17 -7.54 10.33 -1.34
CA ASP A 17 -8.87 10.86 -1.67
C ASP A 17 -9.98 10.29 -0.78
N GLU A 18 -9.86 9.02 -0.39
CA GLU A 18 -10.80 8.33 0.49
C GLU A 18 -10.51 8.53 1.99
N GLY A 19 -9.50 9.34 2.32
CA GLY A 19 -9.06 9.55 3.71
C GLY A 19 -8.50 8.28 4.37
N LEU A 20 -8.02 7.31 3.58
CA LEU A 20 -7.35 6.11 4.10
C LEU A 20 -5.92 6.41 4.54
N GLY A 21 -5.33 7.49 4.02
CA GLY A 21 -3.97 7.89 4.37
C GLY A 21 -3.67 9.33 3.98
N HIS A 22 -2.46 9.74 4.30
CA HIS A 22 -1.84 11.03 4.03
C HIS A 22 -0.35 10.77 3.71
N PRO A 23 0.37 11.64 2.98
CA PRO A 23 1.81 11.47 2.73
C PRO A 23 2.65 11.13 3.96
N GLU A 24 2.30 11.72 5.11
CA GLU A 24 2.98 11.51 6.39
C GLU A 24 2.40 10.36 7.23
N THR A 25 1.38 9.64 6.76
CA THR A 25 0.85 8.44 7.44
C THR A 25 1.92 7.35 7.48
N MET A 26 2.10 6.73 8.63
CA MET A 26 2.99 5.58 8.80
C MET A 26 2.31 4.30 8.29
N ILE A 27 3.00 3.51 7.45
CA ILE A 27 2.56 2.23 6.88
C ILE A 27 3.67 1.19 7.00
N ASP A 28 3.30 -0.09 7.14
CA ASP A 28 4.27 -1.18 7.30
C ASP A 28 4.76 -1.73 5.96
N ASP A 29 6.08 -1.84 5.83
CA ASP A 29 6.80 -2.54 4.77
C ASP A 29 7.51 -3.76 5.37
N LYS A 30 6.72 -4.80 5.68
CA LYS A 30 7.15 -6.08 6.27
C LYS A 30 6.57 -7.26 5.47
N PRO A 31 7.09 -8.50 5.60
CA PRO A 31 6.47 -9.66 4.97
C PRO A 31 4.98 -9.78 5.38
N MET A 32 4.07 -9.84 4.40
CA MET A 32 2.63 -9.94 4.61
C MET A 32 1.98 -10.84 3.56
N SER A 33 0.90 -11.50 3.95
CA SER A 33 0.09 -12.36 3.07
C SER A 33 -1.34 -11.84 3.01
N PHE A 34 -1.90 -11.83 1.81
CA PHE A 34 -3.26 -11.42 1.50
C PHE A 34 -4.04 -12.65 1.01
N GLY A 35 -4.55 -13.44 1.95
CA GLY A 35 -5.04 -14.79 1.66
C GLY A 35 -3.89 -15.67 1.12
N ALA A 36 -4.07 -16.27 -0.05
CA ALA A 36 -3.02 -17.07 -0.71
C ALA A 36 -1.94 -16.24 -1.44
N TYR A 37 -2.11 -14.91 -1.52
CA TYR A 37 -1.19 -14.03 -2.23
C TYR A 37 -0.14 -13.43 -1.30
N ALA A 38 1.13 -13.81 -1.48
CA ALA A 38 2.25 -13.29 -0.70
C ALA A 38 3.21 -12.49 -1.61
N PRO A 39 2.97 -11.19 -1.84
CA PRO A 39 3.86 -10.35 -2.64
C PRO A 39 5.22 -10.15 -1.95
N GLN A 40 6.23 -9.80 -2.75
CA GLN A 40 7.56 -9.44 -2.25
C GLN A 40 8.00 -8.10 -2.83
N ASN A 41 8.83 -7.37 -2.09
CA ASN A 41 9.52 -6.20 -2.61
C ASN A 41 10.49 -6.59 -3.73
N PHE A 42 10.71 -5.66 -4.65
CA PHE A 42 11.56 -5.88 -5.81
C PHE A 42 13.00 -6.27 -5.43
N ASP A 43 13.55 -5.61 -4.41
CA ASP A 43 14.88 -5.87 -3.83
C ASP A 43 14.89 -6.94 -2.73
N LYS A 44 13.71 -7.49 -2.37
CA LYS A 44 13.48 -8.41 -1.25
C LYS A 44 13.88 -7.86 0.13
N LEU A 45 14.10 -6.54 0.23
CA LEU A 45 14.37 -5.86 1.50
C LEU A 45 13.08 -5.28 2.07
N TYR A 46 13.06 -5.09 3.39
CA TYR A 46 11.92 -4.58 4.15
C TYR A 46 12.37 -3.40 4.99
N MET A 47 11.61 -2.30 4.93
CA MET A 47 11.95 -1.05 5.62
C MET A 47 11.29 -0.90 6.99
N GLY A 48 10.46 -1.86 7.40
CA GLY A 48 9.66 -1.74 8.62
C GLY A 48 8.58 -0.68 8.45
N THR A 49 8.28 0.10 9.50
CA THR A 49 7.28 1.17 9.39
C THR A 49 7.91 2.42 8.78
N ILE A 50 7.37 2.88 7.65
CA ILE A 50 7.82 4.08 6.90
C ILE A 50 6.64 4.99 6.58
N ARG A 51 6.90 6.23 6.14
CA ARG A 51 5.83 7.13 5.68
C ARG A 51 5.32 6.69 4.30
N MET A 52 4.04 6.93 4.00
CA MET A 52 3.47 6.66 2.68
C MET A 52 4.21 7.40 1.56
N ARG A 53 4.67 8.62 1.83
CA ARG A 53 5.61 9.39 0.98
C ARG A 53 6.84 8.56 0.59
N GLU A 54 7.54 8.03 1.59
CA GLU A 54 8.77 7.26 1.40
C GLU A 54 8.47 5.93 0.69
N ALA A 55 7.36 5.28 1.04
CA ALA A 55 6.92 4.05 0.41
C ALA A 55 6.67 4.22 -1.11
N LEU A 56 6.06 5.33 -1.53
CA LEU A 56 5.85 5.64 -2.94
C LEU A 56 7.15 6.03 -3.66
N GLN A 57 8.00 6.84 -3.03
CA GLN A 57 9.31 7.25 -3.58
C GLN A 57 10.24 6.07 -3.80
N LEU A 58 10.34 5.19 -2.80
CA LEU A 58 11.11 3.94 -2.87
C LEU A 58 10.37 2.85 -3.65
N SER A 59 9.14 3.13 -4.11
CA SER A 59 8.33 2.23 -4.91
C SER A 59 8.12 0.85 -4.26
N ARG A 60 7.87 0.82 -2.94
CA ARG A 60 7.68 -0.41 -2.17
C ARG A 60 6.41 -1.16 -2.60
N ASN A 61 6.49 -2.48 -2.69
CA ASN A 61 5.40 -3.33 -3.19
C ASN A 61 4.39 -3.64 -2.09
N ILE A 62 4.85 -3.92 -0.88
CA ILE A 62 3.96 -4.32 0.20
C ILE A 62 2.96 -3.20 0.57
N PRO A 63 3.38 -1.94 0.83
CA PRO A 63 2.46 -0.88 1.20
C PRO A 63 1.38 -0.60 0.13
N VAL A 64 1.74 -0.62 -1.16
CA VAL A 64 0.76 -0.35 -2.22
C VAL A 64 -0.25 -1.50 -2.39
N VAL A 65 0.16 -2.73 -2.12
CA VAL A 65 -0.78 -3.87 -2.11
C VAL A 65 -1.73 -3.75 -0.93
N GLU A 66 -1.24 -3.35 0.25
CA GLU A 66 -2.07 -3.11 1.44
C GLU A 66 -3.13 -2.01 1.20
N LEU A 67 -2.73 -0.90 0.56
CA LEU A 67 -3.65 0.16 0.14
C LEU A 67 -4.68 -0.36 -0.88
N THR A 68 -4.26 -1.19 -1.82
CA THR A 68 -5.16 -1.77 -2.84
C THR A 68 -6.15 -2.74 -2.21
N ASP A 69 -5.76 -3.49 -1.19
CA ASP A 69 -6.64 -4.37 -0.44
C ASP A 69 -7.71 -3.58 0.33
N ALA A 70 -7.32 -2.48 0.99
CA ALA A 70 -8.26 -1.60 1.68
C ALA A 70 -9.23 -0.86 0.72
N LEU A 71 -8.75 -0.42 -0.43
CA LEU A 71 -9.56 0.23 -1.48
C LEU A 71 -10.47 -0.76 -2.22
N GLY A 72 -9.97 -1.97 -2.45
CA GLY A 72 -10.55 -2.97 -3.34
C GLY A 72 -10.11 -2.79 -4.81
N ALA A 73 -9.71 -3.89 -5.46
CA ALA A 73 -9.24 -3.88 -6.85
C ALA A 73 -10.29 -3.31 -7.84
N ALA A 74 -11.58 -3.56 -7.61
CA ALA A 74 -12.66 -3.03 -8.46
C ALA A 74 -12.71 -1.50 -8.48
N LYS A 75 -12.39 -0.84 -7.35
CA LYS A 75 -12.36 0.62 -7.26
C LYS A 75 -11.21 1.20 -8.07
N LEU A 76 -10.04 0.56 -8.01
CA LEU A 76 -8.90 0.94 -8.85
C LEU A 76 -9.23 0.79 -10.34
N VAL A 77 -9.87 -0.32 -10.75
CA VAL A 77 -10.29 -0.51 -12.15
C VAL A 77 -11.28 0.57 -12.58
N SER A 78 -12.29 0.86 -11.76
CA SER A 78 -13.23 1.95 -12.06
C SER A 78 -12.53 3.31 -12.19
N ALA A 79 -11.53 3.60 -11.36
CA ALA A 79 -10.76 4.83 -11.47
C ALA A 79 -9.91 4.87 -12.76
N MET A 80 -9.33 3.75 -13.18
CA MET A 80 -8.61 3.64 -14.46
C MET A 80 -9.56 3.91 -15.65
N GLU A 81 -10.75 3.33 -15.63
CA GLU A 81 -11.77 3.56 -16.67
C GLU A 81 -12.26 5.01 -16.68
N LYS A 82 -12.50 5.60 -15.49
CA LYS A 82 -12.81 7.04 -15.34
C LYS A 82 -11.68 7.94 -15.83
N ALA A 83 -10.43 7.49 -15.77
CA ALA A 83 -9.28 8.18 -16.34
C ALA A 83 -9.15 7.98 -17.87
N GLY A 84 -10.13 7.37 -18.53
CA GLY A 84 -10.14 7.13 -19.97
C GLY A 84 -9.31 5.92 -20.42
N MET A 85 -8.74 5.16 -19.48
CA MET A 85 -7.90 4.00 -19.79
C MET A 85 -8.74 2.80 -20.23
N LYS A 86 -8.14 1.92 -21.04
CA LYS A 86 -8.74 0.65 -21.46
C LYS A 86 -7.93 -0.53 -20.91
N PRO A 87 -8.05 -0.85 -19.61
CA PRO A 87 -7.26 -1.91 -19.00
C PRO A 87 -7.60 -3.29 -19.59
N VAL A 88 -6.57 -4.08 -19.88
CA VAL A 88 -6.71 -5.46 -20.36
C VAL A 88 -6.20 -6.42 -19.30
N PHE A 89 -7.05 -7.35 -18.85
CA PHE A 89 -6.69 -8.32 -17.83
C PHE A 89 -6.37 -9.69 -18.44
N PRO A 90 -5.35 -10.41 -17.94
CA PRO A 90 -5.04 -11.76 -18.41
C PRO A 90 -6.04 -12.84 -17.94
N GLY A 91 -7.04 -12.49 -17.12
CA GLY A 91 -8.10 -13.38 -16.65
C GLY A 91 -9.38 -12.62 -16.29
N ASP A 92 -10.39 -13.33 -15.77
CA ASP A 92 -11.77 -12.82 -15.67
C ASP A 92 -12.00 -11.74 -14.59
N LYS A 93 -11.13 -11.65 -13.57
CA LYS A 93 -11.30 -10.69 -12.46
C LYS A 93 -9.99 -10.00 -12.06
N PRO A 94 -10.02 -8.68 -11.82
CA PRO A 94 -8.87 -7.95 -11.28
C PRO A 94 -8.65 -8.34 -9.80
N GLY A 95 -7.44 -8.80 -9.48
CA GLY A 95 -6.98 -9.05 -8.11
C GLY A 95 -5.93 -8.04 -7.66
N LEU A 96 -5.40 -8.19 -6.45
CA LEU A 96 -4.41 -7.27 -5.85
C LEU A 96 -3.14 -7.07 -6.69
N ALA A 97 -2.79 -8.04 -7.52
CA ALA A 97 -1.65 -7.97 -8.43
C ALA A 97 -1.73 -6.78 -9.41
N ILE A 98 -2.91 -6.20 -9.64
CA ILE A 98 -3.08 -4.97 -10.44
C ILE A 98 -2.17 -3.85 -9.94
N ALA A 99 -2.00 -3.71 -8.61
CA ALA A 99 -1.17 -2.68 -7.98
C ALA A 99 0.30 -2.75 -8.37
N LEU A 100 0.75 -3.94 -8.78
CA LEU A 100 2.11 -4.23 -9.21
C LEU A 100 2.23 -4.35 -10.73
N GLY A 101 1.20 -3.95 -11.48
CA GLY A 101 1.17 -3.99 -12.93
C GLY A 101 0.61 -5.28 -13.52
N GLY A 102 -0.18 -6.05 -12.78
CA GLY A 102 -0.96 -7.20 -13.28
C GLY A 102 -2.12 -6.82 -14.23
N VAL A 103 -1.92 -5.80 -15.06
CA VAL A 103 -2.88 -5.23 -16.02
C VAL A 103 -2.14 -4.73 -17.25
N GLY A 104 -2.74 -4.90 -18.42
CA GLY A 104 -2.25 -4.36 -19.68
C GLY A 104 -2.81 -2.96 -19.94
N VAL A 105 -1.93 -2.00 -20.24
CA VAL A 105 -2.27 -0.62 -20.60
C VAL A 105 -1.45 -0.15 -21.81
N THR A 106 -1.83 0.97 -22.42
CA THR A 106 -1.06 1.67 -23.44
C THR A 106 -0.24 2.82 -22.85
N LEU A 107 0.77 3.30 -23.58
CA LEU A 107 1.51 4.51 -23.19
C LEU A 107 0.58 5.73 -23.13
N THR A 108 -0.36 5.83 -24.07
CA THR A 108 -1.37 6.90 -24.10
C THR A 108 -2.23 6.91 -22.85
N ASP A 109 -2.71 5.74 -22.38
CA ASP A 109 -3.48 5.62 -21.14
C ASP A 109 -2.70 6.17 -19.95
N MET A 110 -1.42 5.80 -19.85
CA MET A 110 -0.57 6.22 -18.74
C MET A 110 -0.21 7.71 -18.79
N VAL A 111 0.06 8.26 -19.99
CA VAL A 111 0.29 9.71 -20.16
C VAL A 111 -0.96 10.49 -19.79
N GLN A 112 -2.14 10.01 -20.20
CA GLN A 112 -3.41 10.65 -19.85
C GLN A 112 -3.67 10.62 -18.34
N LEU A 113 -3.39 9.51 -17.66
CA LEU A 113 -3.48 9.40 -16.21
C LEU A 113 -2.56 10.41 -15.50
N TYR A 114 -1.30 10.54 -15.93
CA TYR A 114 -0.37 11.50 -15.31
C TYR A 114 -0.74 12.95 -15.64
N ALA A 115 -1.34 13.21 -16.81
CA ALA A 115 -1.92 14.51 -17.12
C ALA A 115 -3.12 14.84 -16.22
N ALA A 116 -3.91 13.84 -15.80
CA ALA A 116 -4.98 14.03 -14.83
C ALA A 116 -4.41 14.39 -13.44
N ILE A 117 -3.37 13.68 -12.97
CA ILE A 117 -2.68 13.99 -11.71
C ILE A 117 -2.11 15.41 -11.74
N ALA A 118 -1.37 15.76 -12.80
CA ALA A 118 -0.78 17.09 -12.99
C ALA A 118 -1.85 18.20 -13.05
N ARG A 119 -3.08 17.86 -13.46
CA ARG A 119 -4.25 18.76 -13.53
C ARG A 119 -5.20 18.57 -12.35
N GLY A 120 -4.67 18.37 -11.15
CA GLY A 120 -5.48 18.36 -9.92
C GLY A 120 -6.56 17.26 -9.90
N GLY A 121 -6.29 16.11 -10.53
CA GLY A 121 -7.17 14.94 -10.54
C GLY A 121 -8.23 14.94 -11.65
N VAL A 122 -8.17 15.87 -12.60
CA VAL A 122 -9.16 15.99 -13.69
C VAL A 122 -8.60 15.49 -15.01
N VAL A 123 -9.15 14.38 -15.50
CA VAL A 123 -8.82 13.87 -16.83
C VAL A 123 -9.52 14.70 -17.91
N ARG A 124 -8.83 14.95 -19.01
CA ARG A 124 -9.45 15.41 -20.26
C ARG A 124 -9.04 14.48 -21.39
N PRO A 125 -9.93 14.15 -22.34
CA PRO A 125 -9.57 13.44 -23.55
C PRO A 125 -8.40 14.12 -24.27
N LEU A 126 -7.41 13.32 -24.70
CA LEU A 126 -6.31 13.83 -25.51
C LEU A 126 -6.82 14.19 -26.91
N SER A 127 -6.40 15.34 -27.42
CA SER A 127 -6.66 15.77 -28.79
C SER A 127 -5.36 15.98 -29.54
N TRP A 128 -5.34 15.52 -30.79
CA TRP A 128 -4.25 15.76 -31.75
C TRP A 128 -4.46 17.02 -32.58
N ARG A 129 -5.64 17.64 -32.48
CA ARG A 129 -6.04 18.83 -33.20
C ARG A 129 -6.01 20.03 -32.27
N GLN A 130 -5.33 21.09 -32.70
CA GLN A 130 -5.22 22.34 -31.94
C GLN A 130 -6.55 23.10 -31.85
N ASP A 131 -7.45 22.88 -32.83
CA ASP A 131 -8.77 23.48 -32.94
C ASP A 131 -9.90 22.59 -32.41
N ALA A 132 -9.58 21.45 -31.82
CA ALA A 132 -10.60 20.59 -31.22
C ALA A 132 -11.25 21.29 -30.03
N GLU A 133 -12.57 21.17 -29.94
CA GLU A 133 -13.30 21.52 -28.74
C GLU A 133 -12.77 20.67 -27.58
N VAL A 134 -12.38 21.33 -26.49
CA VAL A 134 -11.81 20.67 -25.32
C VAL A 134 -12.99 20.21 -24.45
N PRO A 135 -13.27 18.90 -24.36
CA PRO A 135 -14.40 18.42 -23.58
C PRO A 135 -14.25 18.80 -22.11
N GLU A 136 -15.37 18.94 -21.42
CA GLU A 136 -15.36 19.09 -19.97
C GLU A 136 -14.65 17.89 -19.33
N GLY A 137 -13.78 18.18 -18.37
CA GLY A 137 -12.95 17.15 -17.75
C GLY A 137 -13.73 16.32 -16.73
N GLN A 138 -13.36 15.06 -16.58
CA GLN A 138 -13.91 14.19 -15.55
C GLN A 138 -12.96 14.12 -14.35
N ARG A 139 -13.50 14.30 -13.14
CA ARG A 139 -12.72 14.16 -11.91
C ARG A 139 -12.55 12.68 -11.55
N VAL A 140 -11.29 12.26 -11.36
CA VAL A 140 -10.91 10.91 -10.94
C VAL A 140 -10.58 10.90 -9.44
N VAL A 141 -9.89 11.92 -8.95
CA VAL A 141 -9.53 12.15 -7.54
C VAL A 141 -9.65 13.65 -7.20
N SER A 142 -9.69 13.99 -5.91
CA SER A 142 -9.64 15.38 -5.46
C SER A 142 -8.35 16.08 -5.86
N GLU A 143 -8.41 17.41 -5.87
CA GLU A 143 -7.26 18.27 -6.13
C GLU A 143 -6.17 18.09 -5.07
N VAL A 144 -6.55 17.92 -3.80
CA VAL A 144 -5.62 17.67 -2.67
C VAL A 144 -4.84 16.38 -2.90
N ALA A 145 -5.54 15.26 -3.14
CA ALA A 145 -4.89 13.97 -3.35
C ALA A 145 -3.97 13.95 -4.58
N ALA A 146 -4.39 14.59 -5.67
CA ALA A 146 -3.57 14.73 -6.86
C ALA A 146 -2.30 15.57 -6.60
N TRP A 147 -2.45 16.69 -5.88
CA TRP A 147 -1.34 17.55 -5.50
C TRP A 147 -0.35 16.83 -4.57
N GLU A 148 -0.84 16.14 -3.54
CA GLU A 148 -0.01 15.37 -2.59
C GLU A 148 0.85 14.32 -3.31
N VAL A 149 0.25 13.57 -4.25
CA VAL A 149 1.00 12.63 -5.09
C VAL A 149 2.01 13.36 -5.97
N GLY A 150 1.64 14.48 -6.59
CA GLY A 150 2.55 15.30 -7.39
C GLY A 150 3.76 15.82 -6.61
N ASP A 151 3.55 16.26 -5.36
CA ASP A 151 4.61 16.68 -4.45
C ASP A 151 5.54 15.52 -4.06
N ILE A 152 4.97 14.35 -3.71
CA ILE A 152 5.77 13.15 -3.44
C ILE A 152 6.65 12.81 -4.64
N LEU A 153 6.09 12.85 -5.85
CA LEU A 153 6.79 12.52 -7.09
C LEU A 153 7.88 13.54 -7.45
N ALA A 154 7.69 14.82 -7.15
CA ALA A 154 8.72 15.85 -7.33
C ALA A 154 9.85 15.78 -6.29
N GLY A 155 9.67 14.99 -5.23
CA GLY A 155 10.69 14.71 -4.23
C GLY A 155 11.63 13.56 -4.58
N LEU A 156 11.42 12.85 -5.71
CA LEU A 156 12.34 11.78 -6.13
C LEU A 156 13.69 12.36 -6.57
N ALA A 157 14.78 11.70 -6.17
CA ALA A 157 16.12 12.03 -6.64
C ALA A 157 16.24 11.72 -8.14
N PRO A 158 16.67 12.69 -8.98
CA PRO A 158 16.77 12.49 -10.42
C PRO A 158 17.81 11.41 -10.78
N PRO A 159 17.75 10.83 -12.00
CA PRO A 159 18.76 9.88 -12.45
C PRO A 159 20.16 10.54 -12.47
N PRO A 160 21.25 9.76 -12.31
CA PRO A 160 22.60 10.29 -12.31
C PRO A 160 22.88 11.19 -13.53
N GLY A 161 23.42 12.39 -13.29
CA GLY A 161 23.72 13.37 -14.33
C GLY A 161 22.55 14.24 -14.80
N ALA A 162 21.32 13.98 -14.33
CA ALA A 162 20.19 14.86 -14.62
C ALA A 162 20.07 16.02 -13.60
N PRO A 163 19.52 17.17 -14.01
CA PRO A 163 19.36 18.32 -13.12
C PRO A 163 18.36 18.02 -11.99
N SER A 164 18.69 18.49 -10.78
CA SER A 164 17.74 18.53 -9.66
C SER A 164 16.82 19.74 -9.82
N ASN A 165 15.71 19.55 -10.54
CA ASN A 165 14.78 20.62 -10.93
C ASN A 165 13.34 20.39 -10.49
N ARG A 166 13.11 19.47 -9.54
CA ARG A 166 11.78 19.08 -9.02
C ARG A 166 10.79 18.61 -10.10
N LEU A 167 11.27 18.03 -11.20
CA LEU A 167 10.39 17.30 -12.12
C LEU A 167 9.67 16.19 -11.35
N ALA A 168 8.33 16.16 -11.37
CA ALA A 168 7.61 15.01 -10.82
C ALA A 168 7.70 13.86 -11.80
N TYR A 169 8.16 12.70 -11.34
CA TYR A 169 8.23 11.53 -12.20
C TYR A 169 8.14 10.23 -11.43
N LYS A 170 7.78 9.17 -12.15
CA LYS A 170 7.76 7.81 -11.63
C LYS A 170 8.34 6.86 -12.67
N THR A 171 9.16 5.94 -12.17
CA THR A 171 9.69 4.81 -12.94
C THR A 171 8.87 3.56 -12.70
N GLY A 172 8.89 2.65 -13.67
CA GLY A 172 8.31 1.32 -13.52
C GLY A 172 9.09 0.29 -14.31
N THR A 173 9.20 -0.90 -13.74
CA THR A 173 9.71 -2.08 -14.40
C THR A 173 8.68 -3.18 -14.24
N SER A 174 8.26 -3.83 -15.32
CA SER A 174 7.31 -4.95 -15.24
C SER A 174 7.98 -6.24 -14.78
N TYR A 175 7.17 -7.20 -14.32
CA TYR A 175 7.66 -8.52 -13.93
C TYR A 175 8.42 -9.19 -15.07
N GLY A 176 9.56 -9.79 -14.75
CA GLY A 176 10.43 -10.43 -15.74
C GLY A 176 11.15 -9.44 -16.69
N HIS A 177 11.28 -8.16 -16.31
CA HIS A 177 12.06 -7.15 -17.05
C HIS A 177 11.62 -6.98 -18.52
N ARG A 178 10.31 -7.00 -18.80
CA ARG A 178 9.78 -6.89 -20.17
C ARG A 178 9.53 -5.45 -20.60
N ASP A 179 9.18 -4.60 -19.64
CA ASP A 179 8.82 -3.21 -19.85
C ASP A 179 9.60 -2.31 -18.88
N ALA A 180 10.22 -1.26 -19.42
CA ALA A 180 10.87 -0.19 -18.68
C ALA A 180 10.14 1.13 -18.99
N TRP A 181 9.62 1.76 -17.95
CA TRP A 181 8.82 2.99 -18.03
C TRP A 181 9.45 4.13 -17.24
N ALA A 182 9.29 5.33 -17.76
CA ALA A 182 9.41 6.57 -16.99
C ALA A 182 8.36 7.56 -17.48
N ILE A 183 7.57 8.11 -16.56
CA ILE A 183 6.54 9.11 -16.87
C ILE A 183 6.70 10.26 -15.90
N GLY A 184 6.72 11.48 -16.42
CA GLY A 184 6.88 12.66 -15.59
C GLY A 184 6.20 13.88 -16.16
N PHE A 185 6.04 14.88 -15.31
CA PHE A 185 5.34 16.11 -15.63
C PHE A 185 5.93 17.32 -14.91
N ASP A 186 5.82 18.47 -15.56
CA ASP A 186 5.96 19.79 -14.96
C ASP A 186 4.59 20.49 -14.87
N GLY A 187 4.54 21.79 -14.59
CA GLY A 187 3.29 22.53 -14.48
C GLY A 187 2.45 22.63 -15.77
N SER A 188 2.97 22.19 -16.93
CA SER A 188 2.30 22.38 -18.22
C SER A 188 2.42 21.21 -19.21
N HIS A 189 3.35 20.28 -19.01
CA HIS A 189 3.63 19.18 -19.92
C HIS A 189 3.75 17.86 -19.17
N VAL A 190 3.37 16.79 -19.86
CA VAL A 190 3.59 15.40 -19.44
C VAL A 190 4.35 14.69 -20.54
N ILE A 191 5.40 13.97 -20.17
CA ILE A 191 6.16 13.11 -21.08
C ILE A 191 6.16 11.69 -20.52
N GLY A 192 5.87 10.71 -21.36
CA GLY A 192 5.98 9.29 -21.05
C GLY A 192 6.96 8.60 -21.99
N VAL A 193 7.85 7.80 -21.43
CA VAL A 193 8.84 6.99 -22.13
C VAL A 193 8.58 5.53 -21.79
N TRP A 194 8.48 4.70 -22.82
CA TRP A 194 8.47 3.25 -22.71
C TRP A 194 9.60 2.66 -23.53
N MET A 195 10.28 1.68 -22.95
CA MET A 195 11.31 0.89 -23.61
C MET A 195 11.06 -0.59 -23.32
N GLY A 196 11.17 -1.41 -24.36
CA GLY A 196 10.95 -2.85 -24.27
C GLY A 196 10.94 -3.46 -25.66
N ARG A 197 10.88 -4.79 -25.73
CA ARG A 197 10.83 -5.49 -27.01
C ARG A 197 9.39 -5.57 -27.52
N ALA A 198 9.20 -5.33 -28.81
CA ALA A 198 7.88 -5.38 -29.45
C ALA A 198 7.23 -6.77 -29.34
N ASP A 199 8.03 -7.84 -29.36
CA ASP A 199 7.58 -9.22 -29.14
C ASP A 199 7.29 -9.55 -27.66
N GLY A 200 7.54 -8.61 -26.74
CA GLY A 200 7.34 -8.78 -25.30
C GLY A 200 8.35 -9.69 -24.61
N THR A 201 9.41 -10.13 -25.29
CA THR A 201 10.46 -10.94 -24.66
C THR A 201 11.23 -10.14 -23.59
N PRO A 202 11.70 -10.80 -22.52
CA PRO A 202 12.44 -10.13 -21.44
C PRO A 202 13.69 -9.43 -21.95
N VAL A 203 14.02 -8.30 -21.32
CA VAL A 203 15.31 -7.61 -21.46
C VAL A 203 15.96 -7.57 -20.07
N PRO A 204 16.62 -8.65 -19.64
CA PRO A 204 17.29 -8.69 -18.34
C PRO A 204 18.25 -7.51 -18.16
N GLY A 205 18.23 -6.87 -16.99
CA GLY A 205 19.04 -5.69 -16.70
C GLY A 205 18.46 -4.36 -17.20
N ALA A 206 17.37 -4.36 -17.97
CA ALA A 206 16.68 -3.12 -18.33
C ALA A 206 15.68 -2.72 -17.22
N PHE A 207 16.01 -1.65 -16.51
CA PHE A 207 15.15 -1.05 -15.50
C PHE A 207 14.65 0.32 -15.95
N GLY A 208 13.40 0.66 -15.62
CA GLY A 208 12.84 1.99 -15.91
C GLY A 208 13.71 3.14 -15.43
N ALA A 209 14.37 2.97 -14.26
CA ALA A 209 15.29 3.96 -13.70
C ALA A 209 16.58 4.14 -14.53
N ASP A 210 17.07 3.09 -15.16
CA ASP A 210 18.38 3.10 -15.84
C ASP A 210 18.26 3.46 -17.31
N VAL A 211 17.16 3.07 -17.98
CA VAL A 211 17.01 3.27 -19.44
C VAL A 211 15.95 4.31 -19.80
N ALA A 212 14.80 4.32 -19.13
CA ALA A 212 13.69 5.20 -19.51
C ALA A 212 13.77 6.57 -18.84
N ALA A 213 14.18 6.65 -17.57
CA ALA A 213 14.27 7.92 -16.84
C ALA A 213 15.31 8.89 -17.45
N PRO A 214 16.52 8.47 -17.86
CA PRO A 214 17.45 9.40 -18.49
C PRO A 214 16.88 10.03 -19.77
N VAL A 215 16.17 9.24 -20.60
CA VAL A 215 15.50 9.73 -21.81
C VAL A 215 14.38 10.71 -21.47
N LEU A 216 13.61 10.46 -20.41
CA LEU A 216 12.58 11.38 -19.93
C LEU A 216 13.17 12.75 -19.58
N PHE A 217 14.26 12.78 -18.80
CA PHE A 217 14.91 14.04 -18.41
C PHE A 217 15.55 14.76 -19.61
N GLN A 218 16.16 14.02 -20.55
CA GLN A 218 16.65 14.59 -21.81
C GLN A 218 15.52 15.23 -22.64
N ALA A 219 14.36 14.58 -22.70
CA ALA A 219 13.20 15.11 -23.42
C ALA A 219 12.69 16.43 -22.81
N PHE A 220 12.57 16.51 -21.48
CA PHE A 220 12.21 17.77 -20.80
C PHE A 220 13.24 18.88 -21.03
N ASN A 221 14.54 18.56 -20.94
CA ASN A 221 15.61 19.53 -21.21
C ASN A 221 15.59 20.03 -22.67
N ARG A 222 15.16 19.17 -23.61
CA ARG A 222 15.03 19.54 -25.03
C ARG A 222 13.79 20.38 -25.30
N LEU A 223 12.72 20.12 -24.56
CA LEU A 223 11.45 20.85 -24.65
C LEU A 223 11.59 22.29 -24.16
N LYS A 224 12.24 22.50 -23.01
CA LYS A 224 12.45 23.83 -22.42
C LYS A 224 13.63 23.85 -21.44
N GLY A 225 14.28 25.01 -21.32
CA GLY A 225 15.44 25.19 -20.42
C GLY A 225 15.10 25.30 -18.94
N LYS A 226 13.87 25.72 -18.59
CA LYS A 226 13.38 25.81 -17.21
C LYS A 226 12.00 25.16 -17.14
N LEU A 227 11.81 24.27 -16.17
CA LEU A 227 10.51 23.63 -15.93
C LEU A 227 9.49 24.65 -15.41
N ASP A 228 8.23 24.46 -15.80
CA ASP A 228 7.15 25.21 -15.20
C ASP A 228 6.87 24.67 -13.80
N PRO A 229 6.73 25.55 -12.79
CA PRO A 229 6.50 25.12 -11.43
C PRO A 229 5.17 24.37 -11.34
N GLN A 230 5.12 23.36 -10.47
CA GLN A 230 3.86 22.77 -10.07
C GLN A 230 2.95 23.81 -9.42
N PRO A 231 1.61 23.62 -9.48
CA PRO A 231 0.69 24.48 -8.75
C PRO A 231 0.99 24.48 -7.26
N ALA A 232 0.65 25.59 -6.59
CA ALA A 232 0.71 25.66 -5.14
C ALA A 232 -0.24 24.63 -4.50
N ALA A 233 0.04 24.26 -3.26
CA ALA A 233 -0.85 23.39 -2.50
C ALA A 233 -2.26 24.00 -2.43
N PRO A 234 -3.32 23.23 -2.69
CA PRO A 234 -4.68 23.65 -2.39
C PRO A 234 -4.81 24.12 -0.93
N ALA A 235 -5.66 25.11 -0.67
CA ALA A 235 -5.78 25.72 0.66
C ALA A 235 -6.22 24.71 1.75
N SER A 236 -6.90 23.63 1.36
CA SER A 236 -7.34 22.56 2.26
C SER A 236 -6.31 21.45 2.49
N THR A 237 -5.11 21.55 1.90
CA THR A 237 -4.05 20.54 2.09
C THR A 237 -3.41 20.67 3.46
N LEU A 238 -3.29 19.54 4.18
CA LEU A 238 -2.66 19.47 5.50
C LEU A 238 -1.13 19.34 5.38
N LEU A 239 -0.42 20.46 5.39
CA LEU A 239 1.06 20.46 5.36
C LEU A 239 1.66 20.36 6.77
N VAL A 240 1.42 19.23 7.44
CA VAL A 240 1.81 19.01 8.85
C VAL A 240 2.62 17.73 9.02
N ALA A 241 3.37 17.63 10.12
CA ALA A 241 4.09 16.40 10.46
C ALA A 241 3.12 15.30 10.93
N ASN A 242 3.58 14.04 10.91
CA ASN A 242 2.78 12.90 11.36
C ASN A 242 2.11 13.09 12.74
N ALA A 243 2.83 13.68 13.70
CA ALA A 243 2.34 13.90 15.06
C ALA A 243 1.12 14.84 15.14
N GLU A 244 0.97 15.72 14.16
CA GLU A 244 -0.09 16.72 14.06
C GLU A 244 -1.29 16.24 13.24
N LEU A 245 -1.17 15.09 12.54
CA LEU A 245 -2.27 14.50 11.81
C LEU A 245 -3.41 14.09 12.77
N PRO A 246 -4.67 14.11 12.29
CA PRO A 246 -5.77 13.44 12.96
C PRO A 246 -5.38 12.01 13.34
N VAL A 247 -5.73 11.56 14.54
CA VAL A 247 -5.33 10.25 15.07
C VAL A 247 -5.54 9.09 14.08
N PRO A 248 -6.68 9.00 13.35
CA PRO A 248 -6.89 7.94 12.36
C PRO A 248 -5.88 7.93 11.20
N LEU A 249 -5.29 9.08 10.87
CA LEU A 249 -4.35 9.24 9.76
C LEU A 249 -2.89 9.12 10.18
N ARG A 250 -2.57 8.99 11.47
CA ARG A 250 -1.17 8.86 11.92
C ARG A 250 -0.55 7.54 11.51
N ARG A 251 -1.32 6.46 11.52
CA ARG A 251 -0.88 5.12 11.15
C ARG A 251 -1.96 4.42 10.35
N PHE A 252 -1.58 3.87 9.21
CA PHE A 252 -2.45 3.05 8.40
C PHE A 252 -2.79 1.75 9.15
N LYS A 253 -4.06 1.36 9.09
CA LYS A 253 -4.54 0.08 9.59
C LYS A 253 -5.37 -0.57 8.50
N SER A 254 -4.94 -1.71 7.98
CA SER A 254 -5.75 -2.48 7.04
C SER A 254 -7.06 -2.95 7.71
N ARG A 255 -8.07 -3.28 6.91
CA ARG A 255 -9.34 -3.85 7.42
C ARG A 255 -9.10 -5.15 8.20
N SER A 256 -8.06 -5.88 7.85
CA SER A 256 -7.62 -7.11 8.52
C SER A 256 -6.92 -6.83 9.85
N ALA A 257 -6.24 -5.68 9.99
CA ALA A 257 -5.50 -5.30 11.20
C ALA A 257 -6.40 -4.99 12.40
N VAL A 258 -7.70 -4.78 12.20
CA VAL A 258 -8.68 -4.72 13.32
C VAL A 258 -8.79 -6.07 14.03
N PHE A 259 -8.44 -7.17 13.34
CA PHE A 259 -8.41 -8.53 13.87
C PHE A 259 -6.99 -9.04 14.16
N GLU A 260 -5.94 -8.31 13.76
CA GLU A 260 -4.57 -8.62 14.17
C GLU A 260 -4.31 -8.01 15.54
N ALA A 261 -4.14 -8.88 16.55
CA ALA A 261 -3.72 -8.45 17.87
C ALA A 261 -2.40 -7.68 17.77
N ALA A 262 -2.31 -6.54 18.49
CA ALA A 262 -1.06 -5.78 18.56
C ALA A 262 0.09 -6.69 19.02
N ALA A 263 1.32 -6.45 18.56
CA ALA A 263 2.46 -7.33 18.86
C ALA A 263 2.75 -7.48 20.36
N ASP A 264 2.29 -6.53 21.17
CA ASP A 264 2.37 -6.49 22.62
C ASP A 264 1.07 -6.91 23.33
N ALA A 265 0.01 -7.24 22.59
CA ALA A 265 -1.24 -7.76 23.16
C ALA A 265 -1.01 -9.16 23.75
N PRO A 266 -1.81 -9.58 24.76
CA PRO A 266 -1.71 -10.92 25.31
C PRO A 266 -2.04 -11.96 24.25
N ALA A 267 -1.31 -13.08 24.23
CA ALA A 267 -1.54 -14.25 23.39
C ALA A 267 -1.40 -15.54 24.21
N VAL A 268 -2.26 -16.52 23.97
CA VAL A 268 -2.17 -17.84 24.62
C VAL A 268 -1.03 -18.62 23.96
N ALA A 269 0.12 -18.67 24.63
CA ALA A 269 1.32 -19.36 24.15
C ALA A 269 1.26 -20.87 24.39
N PHE A 270 0.53 -21.28 25.42
CA PHE A 270 0.24 -22.68 25.68
C PHE A 270 -1.11 -22.79 26.41
N PRO A 271 -1.94 -23.76 26.06
CA PRO A 271 -1.81 -24.64 24.89
C PRO A 271 -2.10 -23.92 23.55
N PRO A 272 -1.50 -24.35 22.42
CA PRO A 272 -1.78 -23.77 21.11
C PRO A 272 -3.23 -23.99 20.67
N ASP A 273 -3.76 -23.06 19.88
CA ASP A 273 -5.11 -23.19 19.30
C ASP A 273 -5.27 -24.45 18.45
N GLY A 274 -6.36 -25.19 18.67
CA GLY A 274 -6.69 -26.46 18.03
C GLY A 274 -5.95 -27.68 18.57
N SER A 275 -5.12 -27.55 19.62
CA SER A 275 -4.35 -28.67 20.17
C SER A 275 -5.16 -29.61 21.06
N GLU A 276 -4.72 -30.88 21.15
CA GLU A 276 -5.18 -31.84 22.15
C GLU A 276 -4.17 -31.87 23.31
N VAL A 277 -4.67 -31.74 24.55
CA VAL A 277 -3.85 -31.55 25.75
C VAL A 277 -4.34 -32.43 26.89
N GLU A 278 -3.42 -32.98 27.66
CA GLU A 278 -3.72 -33.85 28.81
C GLU A 278 -4.07 -33.03 30.05
N LEU A 279 -5.15 -33.38 30.75
CA LEU A 279 -5.53 -32.79 32.03
C LEU A 279 -4.71 -33.41 33.16
N LEU A 280 -3.78 -32.63 33.72
CA LEU A 280 -3.01 -33.08 34.87
C LEU A 280 -3.87 -33.04 36.14
N ALA A 281 -3.46 -33.81 37.17
CA ALA A 281 -4.13 -33.81 38.47
C ALA A 281 -4.22 -32.40 39.13
N ALA A 282 -3.30 -31.49 38.76
CA ALA A 282 -3.25 -30.11 39.23
C ALA A 282 -4.01 -29.12 38.32
N GLY A 283 -4.65 -29.60 37.25
CA GLY A 283 -5.37 -28.79 36.26
C GLY A 283 -4.66 -28.70 34.89
N LEU A 284 -5.15 -27.83 34.02
CA LEU A 284 -4.57 -27.58 32.70
C LEU A 284 -3.49 -26.49 32.80
N LYS A 285 -2.27 -26.78 32.33
CA LYS A 285 -1.21 -25.78 32.25
C LYS A 285 -1.54 -24.75 31.16
N VAL A 286 -1.43 -23.47 31.50
CA VAL A 286 -1.59 -22.35 30.57
C VAL A 286 -0.42 -21.37 30.64
N ARG A 287 -0.13 -20.71 29.52
CA ARG A 287 0.91 -19.68 29.39
C ARG A 287 0.45 -18.54 28.51
N VAL A 288 0.74 -17.31 28.92
CA VAL A 288 0.53 -16.08 28.14
C VAL A 288 1.86 -15.45 27.73
N THR A 289 1.94 -15.01 26.47
CA THR A 289 3.00 -14.13 25.95
C THR A 289 2.41 -12.77 25.61
N GLY A 290 3.22 -11.70 25.63
CA GLY A 290 2.70 -10.34 25.49
C GLY A 290 1.80 -9.93 26.67
N GLY A 291 1.08 -8.83 26.52
CA GLY A 291 0.14 -8.27 27.48
C GLY A 291 0.76 -7.68 28.74
N THR A 292 -0.06 -6.85 29.41
CA THR A 292 0.28 -6.16 30.67
C THR A 292 -0.39 -6.87 31.85
N ALA A 293 0.39 -7.37 32.80
CA ALA A 293 -0.14 -7.96 34.03
C ALA A 293 -0.90 -6.91 34.89
N PRO A 294 -1.90 -7.31 35.70
CA PRO A 294 -2.30 -8.68 35.97
C PRO A 294 -3.23 -9.29 34.91
N PHE A 295 -3.21 -10.62 34.80
CA PHE A 295 -3.98 -11.42 33.85
C PHE A 295 -5.19 -12.08 34.50
N THR A 296 -6.29 -12.15 33.76
CA THR A 296 -7.49 -12.92 34.09
C THR A 296 -7.65 -14.05 33.08
N TRP A 297 -7.69 -15.29 33.55
CA TRP A 297 -7.94 -16.47 32.73
C TRP A 297 -9.39 -16.92 32.87
N LEU A 298 -10.02 -17.20 31.73
CA LEU A 298 -11.36 -17.75 31.64
C LEU A 298 -11.33 -19.09 30.91
N ALA A 299 -12.18 -20.01 31.36
CA ALA A 299 -12.51 -21.25 30.67
C ALA A 299 -14.00 -21.22 30.33
N ASP A 300 -14.34 -21.36 29.04
CA ASP A 300 -15.72 -21.28 28.52
C ASP A 300 -16.47 -20.01 28.98
N GLY A 301 -15.75 -18.90 29.07
CA GLY A 301 -16.29 -17.61 29.51
C GLY A 301 -16.45 -17.46 31.03
N VAL A 302 -16.12 -18.47 31.82
CA VAL A 302 -16.13 -18.41 33.29
C VAL A 302 -14.73 -18.07 33.80
N PRO A 303 -14.54 -17.01 34.60
CA PRO A 303 -13.24 -16.69 35.20
C PRO A 303 -12.77 -17.81 36.13
N VAL A 304 -11.56 -18.33 35.87
CA VAL A 304 -10.91 -19.39 36.67
C VAL A 304 -9.80 -18.79 37.55
N ILE A 305 -9.04 -17.85 37.00
CA ILE A 305 -8.03 -17.07 37.72
C ILE A 305 -8.29 -15.60 37.45
N VAL A 306 -8.30 -14.79 38.51
CA VAL A 306 -8.52 -13.34 38.41
C VAL A 306 -7.28 -12.62 38.97
N ALA A 307 -6.84 -11.59 38.27
CA ALA A 307 -5.77 -10.69 38.69
C ALA A 307 -4.43 -11.39 39.08
N SER A 308 -3.86 -12.20 38.18
CA SER A 308 -2.58 -12.89 38.38
C SER A 308 -1.42 -12.19 37.64
N ASP A 309 -0.32 -11.93 38.33
CA ASP A 309 0.91 -11.43 37.68
C ASP A 309 1.72 -12.54 36.99
N ALA A 310 1.35 -13.81 37.20
CA ALA A 310 2.06 -14.94 36.64
C ALA A 310 1.72 -15.14 35.15
N ARG A 311 2.77 -15.29 34.33
CA ARG A 311 2.64 -15.60 32.89
C ARG A 311 2.38 -17.08 32.61
N GLU A 312 2.51 -17.93 33.61
CA GLU A 312 2.16 -19.35 33.58
C GLU A 312 1.27 -19.69 34.79
N ALA A 313 0.26 -20.53 34.60
CA ALA A 313 -0.65 -20.96 35.67
C ALA A 313 -1.24 -22.34 35.39
N MET A 314 -1.89 -22.92 36.41
CA MET A 314 -2.69 -24.14 36.31
C MET A 314 -4.16 -23.78 36.46
N LEU A 315 -4.97 -24.09 35.44
CA LEU A 315 -6.42 -23.87 35.46
C LEU A 315 -7.15 -25.11 35.96
N ALA A 316 -7.94 -24.96 37.02
CA ALA A 316 -8.86 -26.01 37.45
C ALA A 316 -10.03 -26.09 36.46
N LEU A 317 -10.13 -27.20 35.72
CA LEU A 317 -11.20 -27.45 34.76
C LEU A 317 -12.15 -28.53 35.28
N PRO A 318 -13.45 -28.48 34.94
CA PRO A 318 -14.46 -29.40 35.47
C PRO A 318 -14.39 -30.82 34.86
N GLY A 319 -13.64 -31.03 33.77
CA GLY A 319 -13.48 -32.35 33.14
C GLY A 319 -12.84 -32.28 31.74
N GLU A 320 -12.77 -33.45 31.10
CA GLU A 320 -12.33 -33.60 29.70
C GLU A 320 -13.35 -33.04 28.70
N GLY A 321 -12.91 -32.64 27.51
CA GLY A 321 -13.78 -32.10 26.46
C GLY A 321 -13.17 -30.91 25.71
N PHE A 322 -13.98 -30.24 24.89
CA PHE A 322 -13.57 -28.99 24.25
C PHE A 322 -13.71 -27.83 25.23
N VAL A 323 -12.67 -27.02 25.37
CA VAL A 323 -12.66 -25.81 26.20
C VAL A 323 -12.16 -24.62 25.39
N THR A 324 -12.82 -23.48 25.55
CA THR A 324 -12.33 -22.19 25.06
C THR A 324 -11.61 -21.47 26.19
N LEU A 325 -10.29 -21.35 26.07
CA LEU A 325 -9.46 -20.57 26.96
C LEU A 325 -9.40 -19.13 26.49
N SER A 326 -9.60 -18.19 27.41
CA SER A 326 -9.39 -16.76 27.14
C SER A 326 -8.48 -16.17 28.21
N VAL A 327 -7.59 -15.27 27.81
CA VAL A 327 -6.78 -14.46 28.72
C VAL A 327 -7.07 -12.99 28.47
N ILE A 328 -7.28 -12.23 29.53
CA ILE A 328 -7.49 -10.77 29.51
C ILE A 328 -6.37 -10.12 30.31
N ASP A 329 -5.75 -9.07 29.79
CA ASP A 329 -4.71 -8.29 30.46
C ASP A 329 -5.27 -7.08 31.23
N ALA A 330 -4.42 -6.36 31.96
CA ALA A 330 -4.81 -5.20 32.78
C ALA A 330 -5.39 -4.03 31.97
N GLU A 331 -5.07 -3.97 30.67
CA GLU A 331 -5.55 -2.97 29.73
C GLU A 331 -6.87 -3.39 29.07
N GLY A 332 -7.42 -4.56 29.44
CA GLY A 332 -8.67 -5.09 28.89
C GLY A 332 -8.52 -5.73 27.51
N ARG A 333 -7.29 -5.96 27.03
CA ARG A 333 -7.02 -6.67 25.77
C ARG A 333 -7.09 -8.17 26.03
N SER A 334 -7.57 -8.93 25.05
CA SER A 334 -7.79 -10.36 25.22
C SER A 334 -7.31 -11.21 24.05
N ALA A 335 -6.88 -12.44 24.35
CA ALA A 335 -6.69 -13.51 23.37
C ALA A 335 -7.49 -14.76 23.77
N ARG A 336 -7.77 -15.59 22.78
CA ARG A 336 -8.50 -16.85 22.94
C ARG A 336 -7.82 -18.01 22.23
N SER A 337 -8.01 -19.21 22.74
CA SER A 337 -7.56 -20.47 22.17
C SER A 337 -8.60 -21.56 22.47
N GLN A 338 -8.95 -22.37 21.48
CA GLN A 338 -9.82 -23.55 21.62
C GLN A 338 -8.97 -24.80 21.65
N VAL A 339 -9.13 -25.61 22.68
CA VAL A 339 -8.36 -26.86 22.84
C VAL A 339 -9.25 -28.00 23.26
N ARG A 340 -8.80 -29.23 22.97
CA ARG A 340 -9.47 -30.44 23.42
C ARG A 340 -8.68 -31.06 24.56
N VAL A 341 -9.27 -31.06 25.74
CA VAL A 341 -8.74 -31.67 26.96
C VAL A 341 -9.10 -33.15 26.98
N ARG A 342 -8.13 -34.00 27.27
CA ARG A 342 -8.26 -35.46 27.46
C ARG A 342 -7.55 -35.91 28.73
#